data_AF-A0AAV6FWF3-F1
#
_entry.id   AF-A0AAV6FWF3-F1
#
_cell.length_a   1.000
_cell.length_b   1.000
_cell.length_c   1.000
_cell.angle_alpha   90.00
_cell.angle_beta   90.00
_cell.angle_gamma   90.00
#
_symmetry.space_group_name_H-M   'P 1'
#
loop_
_entity.id
_entity.type
_entity.pdbx_description
1 polymer ?
#
loop_
_entity_poly.entity_id
_entity_poly.type
_entity_poly.pdbx_seq_one_letter_code
_entity_poly.pdbx_strand_id
1 'polypeptide(L)'
;MALDVCSQDLLRVLKPSMPLERIHLDSYSVPVTDGAVELISQQYHKTLSNFVLMRDDAGFPDLSVNRNEDPLVLLAWRCVHLAVLIIHGYTVWSHNLVAISRLRGSNLKVLAVSEESIDFDPDQSVFIEGDPVHNLVKEVSLGLGRVWHPSLDTSVVLSEPTQHFHREMQSFSEGI
;
A
#
# COMPACT_ATOMS: atom_id res chain seq x y z
N MET A 1 -14.44 -6.52 0.13
CA MET A 1 -14.14 -7.89 0.58
C MET A 1 -12.79 -7.78 1.28
N ALA A 2 -12.76 -7.90 2.61
CA ALA A 2 -11.50 -8.04 3.35
C ALA A 2 -11.23 -9.54 3.48
N LEU A 3 -9.98 -9.95 3.28
CA LEU A 3 -9.57 -11.34 3.15
C LEU A 3 -8.32 -11.53 4.00
N ASP A 4 -8.44 -12.16 5.17
CA ASP A 4 -7.30 -12.78 5.86
C ASP A 4 -7.09 -14.16 5.23
N VAL A 5 -6.13 -14.25 4.31
CA VAL A 5 -6.06 -15.36 3.38
C VAL A 5 -4.61 -15.73 3.10
N CYS A 6 -4.27 -17.00 3.30
CA CYS A 6 -3.02 -17.58 2.82
C CYS A 6 -2.88 -17.29 1.31
N SER A 7 -1.71 -16.84 0.85
CA SER A 7 -1.49 -16.38 -0.54
C SER A 7 -2.09 -17.31 -1.61
N GLN A 8 -2.12 -18.64 -1.40
CA GLN A 8 -2.72 -19.60 -2.34
C GLN A 8 -4.24 -19.47 -2.51
N ASP A 9 -4.96 -19.14 -1.45
CA ASP A 9 -6.41 -18.96 -1.47
C ASP A 9 -6.78 -17.60 -2.10
N LEU A 10 -5.92 -16.59 -1.94
CA LEU A 10 -6.05 -15.30 -2.63
C LEU A 10 -6.05 -15.52 -4.15
N LEU A 11 -5.15 -16.36 -4.67
CA LEU A 11 -5.07 -16.71 -6.09
C LEU A 11 -6.33 -17.42 -6.62
N ARG A 12 -7.10 -18.09 -5.74
CA ARG A 12 -8.36 -18.72 -6.13
C ARG A 12 -9.46 -17.68 -6.34
N VAL A 13 -9.44 -16.59 -5.58
CA VAL A 13 -10.43 -15.51 -5.64
C VAL A 13 -10.07 -14.49 -6.73
N LEU A 14 -8.80 -14.19 -6.94
CA LEU A 14 -8.37 -13.21 -7.94
C LEU A 14 -8.48 -13.76 -9.36
N LYS A 15 -9.69 -13.78 -9.95
CA LYS A 15 -9.94 -14.23 -11.33
C LYS A 15 -9.88 -13.08 -12.34
N PRO A 16 -9.20 -13.25 -13.50
CA PRO A 16 -9.09 -12.19 -14.52
C PRO A 16 -10.42 -11.72 -15.09
N SER A 17 -11.44 -12.58 -15.03
CA SER A 17 -12.80 -12.29 -15.49
C SER A 17 -13.57 -11.34 -14.58
N MET A 18 -13.08 -11.04 -13.38
CA MET A 18 -13.71 -10.09 -12.47
C MET A 18 -13.05 -8.72 -12.58
N PRO A 19 -13.76 -7.65 -12.98
CA PRO A 19 -13.17 -6.32 -13.07
C PRO A 19 -13.05 -5.67 -11.69
N LEU A 20 -12.17 -6.20 -10.83
CA LEU A 20 -12.01 -5.69 -9.48
C LEU A 20 -11.47 -4.25 -9.52
N GLU A 21 -12.24 -3.34 -8.94
CA GLU A 21 -11.85 -1.93 -8.80
C GLU A 21 -11.24 -1.63 -7.44
N ARG A 22 -11.66 -2.36 -6.40
CA ARG A 22 -11.25 -2.11 -5.01
C ARG A 22 -10.79 -3.40 -4.36
N ILE A 23 -9.55 -3.41 -3.89
CA ILE A 23 -8.97 -4.52 -3.17
C ILE A 23 -8.45 -4.01 -1.83
N HIS A 24 -8.84 -4.70 -0.77
CA HIS A 24 -8.36 -4.49 0.59
C HIS A 24 -7.80 -5.82 1.10
N LEU A 25 -6.49 -5.85 1.29
CA LEU A 25 -5.77 -6.98 1.85
C LEU A 25 -5.42 -6.64 3.29
N ASP A 26 -5.86 -7.50 4.20
CA ASP A 26 -5.60 -7.39 5.63
C ASP A 26 -4.97 -8.70 6.07
N SER A 27 -3.69 -8.63 6.45
CA SER A 27 -2.85 -9.79 6.73
C SER A 27 -2.52 -9.83 8.20
N TYR A 28 -3.20 -10.69 8.95
CA TYR A 28 -2.89 -10.93 10.36
C TYR A 28 -1.84 -12.04 10.51
N SER A 29 -2.03 -13.16 9.82
CA SER A 29 -1.20 -14.36 10.02
C SER A 29 -0.05 -14.50 9.02
N VAL A 30 -0.32 -14.35 7.73
CA VAL A 30 0.65 -14.58 6.64
C VAL A 30 0.82 -13.32 5.80
N PRO A 31 2.03 -12.74 5.71
CA PRO A 31 2.29 -11.56 4.89
C PRO A 31 1.82 -11.73 3.45
N VAL A 32 1.30 -10.65 2.87
CA VAL A 32 1.10 -10.58 1.42
C VAL A 32 2.46 -10.67 0.74
N THR A 33 2.54 -11.49 -0.31
CA THR A 33 3.77 -11.66 -1.08
C THR A 33 3.86 -10.65 -2.21
N ASP A 34 5.08 -10.37 -2.65
CA ASP A 34 5.37 -9.56 -3.83
C ASP A 34 4.67 -10.10 -5.08
N GLY A 35 4.65 -11.43 -5.25
CA GLY A 35 3.96 -12.10 -6.35
C GLY A 35 2.45 -11.87 -6.37
N ALA A 36 1.81 -11.74 -5.19
CA ALA A 36 0.38 -11.41 -5.11
C ALA A 36 0.12 -9.97 -5.57
N VAL A 37 0.94 -9.01 -5.14
CA VAL A 37 0.85 -7.60 -5.58
C VAL A 37 1.11 -7.50 -7.08
N GLU A 38 2.11 -8.22 -7.60
CA GLU A 38 2.40 -8.27 -9.02
C GLU A 38 1.21 -8.81 -9.82
N LEU A 39 0.63 -9.94 -9.42
CA LEU A 39 -0.53 -10.51 -10.09
C LEU A 39 -1.70 -9.52 -10.11
N ILE A 40 -2.00 -8.88 -8.98
CA ILE A 40 -3.06 -7.86 -8.88
C ILE A 40 -2.78 -6.72 -9.87
N SER A 41 -1.54 -6.21 -9.89
CA SER A 41 -1.16 -5.13 -10.79
C SER A 41 -1.33 -5.49 -12.25
N GLN A 42 -0.97 -6.72 -12.64
CA GLN A 42 -1.07 -7.19 -14.03
C GLN A 42 -2.51 -7.48 -14.43
N GLN A 43 -3.28 -8.10 -13.54
CA GLN A 43 -4.62 -8.58 -13.86
C GLN A 43 -5.64 -7.45 -13.88
N TYR A 44 -5.51 -6.48 -12.98
CA TYR A 44 -6.50 -5.41 -12.78
C TYR A 44 -5.96 -4.02 -13.17
N HIS A 45 -4.90 -3.94 -13.97
CA HIS A 45 -4.30 -2.67 -14.42
C HIS A 45 -5.31 -1.67 -15.03
N LYS A 46 -6.39 -2.17 -15.64
CA LYS A 46 -7.44 -1.34 -16.27
C LYS A 46 -8.61 -0.99 -15.35
N THR A 47 -8.74 -1.61 -14.19
CA THR A 47 -9.94 -1.48 -13.34
C THR A 47 -9.60 -1.02 -11.93
N LEU A 48 -8.43 -1.38 -11.41
CA LEU A 48 -8.05 -1.10 -10.04
C LEU A 48 -7.94 0.41 -9.80
N SER A 49 -8.79 0.90 -8.89
CA SER A 49 -8.86 2.30 -8.46
C SER A 49 -8.55 2.46 -6.98
N ASN A 50 -8.76 1.43 -6.16
CA ASN A 50 -8.44 1.43 -4.74
C ASN A 50 -7.62 0.19 -4.38
N PHE A 51 -6.44 0.41 -3.79
CA PHE A 51 -5.63 -0.64 -3.21
C PHE A 51 -5.27 -0.29 -1.76
N VAL A 52 -5.65 -1.17 -0.85
CA VAL A 52 -5.40 -1.04 0.60
C VAL A 52 -4.64 -2.29 1.03
N LEU A 53 -3.47 -2.08 1.65
CA LEU A 53 -2.59 -3.12 2.14
C LEU A 53 -2.31 -2.86 3.63
N MET A 54 -2.85 -3.71 4.48
CA MET A 54 -2.75 -3.59 5.94
C MET A 54 -2.13 -4.85 6.53
N ARG A 55 -1.36 -4.66 7.59
CA ARG A 55 -0.85 -5.71 8.47
C ARG A 55 -0.67 -5.13 9.88
N ASP A 56 -1.18 -5.84 10.87
CA ASP A 56 -1.11 -5.47 12.29
C ASP A 56 -0.03 -6.33 12.99
N ASP A 57 1.23 -6.14 12.58
CA ASP A 57 2.39 -6.85 13.11
C ASP A 57 3.62 -5.94 13.10
N ALA A 58 4.50 -6.09 14.09
CA ALA A 58 5.65 -5.23 14.30
C ALA A 58 6.80 -5.45 13.30
N GLY A 59 6.73 -6.49 12.46
CA GLY A 59 7.83 -6.91 11.59
C GLY A 59 7.99 -6.15 10.27
N PHE A 60 7.02 -5.31 9.85
CA PHE A 60 7.01 -4.54 8.59
C PHE A 60 7.79 -5.20 7.43
N PRO A 61 7.28 -6.30 6.84
CA PRO A 61 7.96 -6.99 5.75
C PRO A 61 8.17 -6.06 4.54
N ASP A 62 9.35 -6.17 3.92
CA ASP A 62 9.69 -5.48 2.67
C ASP A 62 9.37 -6.37 1.46
N LEU A 63 8.48 -5.89 0.59
CA LEU A 63 8.05 -6.59 -0.63
C LEU A 63 9.11 -6.54 -1.74
N SER A 64 10.13 -5.70 -1.63
CA SER A 64 11.14 -5.46 -2.66
C SER A 64 12.44 -6.26 -2.47
N VAL A 65 12.65 -6.91 -1.32
CA VAL A 65 13.93 -7.58 -0.92
C VAL A 65 14.53 -8.49 -2.01
N ASN A 66 13.70 -9.20 -2.77
CA ASN A 66 14.15 -10.16 -3.78
C ASN A 66 13.93 -9.67 -5.22
N ARG A 67 13.82 -8.35 -5.43
CA ARG A 67 13.45 -7.77 -6.73
C ARG A 67 14.31 -6.56 -7.08
N ASN A 68 14.47 -6.34 -8.37
CA ASN A 68 15.10 -5.11 -8.89
C ASN A 68 14.13 -3.92 -8.81
N GLU A 69 12.83 -4.18 -9.04
CA GLU A 69 11.78 -3.15 -8.99
C GLU A 69 10.79 -3.41 -7.86
N ASP A 70 10.43 -2.35 -7.15
CA ASP A 70 9.46 -2.37 -6.07
C ASP A 70 8.03 -2.71 -6.58
N PRO A 71 7.34 -3.71 -6.00
CA PRO A 71 6.01 -4.12 -6.43
C PRO A 71 4.94 -3.02 -6.33
N LEU A 72 5.03 -2.12 -5.35
CA LEU A 72 4.06 -1.04 -5.15
C LEU A 72 4.30 0.08 -6.17
N VAL A 73 5.55 0.37 -6.52
CA VAL A 73 5.90 1.27 -7.64
C VAL A 73 5.35 0.70 -8.95
N LEU A 74 5.56 -0.59 -9.21
CA LEU A 74 5.05 -1.26 -10.41
C LEU A 74 3.51 -1.27 -10.45
N LEU A 75 2.85 -1.46 -9.30
CA LEU A 75 1.39 -1.37 -9.18
C LEU A 75 0.90 0.04 -9.53
N ALA A 76 1.52 1.09 -8.97
CA ALA A 76 1.18 2.47 -9.30
C ALA A 76 1.45 2.84 -10.76
N TRP A 77 2.47 2.25 -11.39
CA TRP A 77 2.75 2.46 -12.80
C TRP A 77 1.72 1.80 -13.72
N ARG A 78 1.36 0.54 -13.45
CA ARG A 78 0.44 -0.25 -14.30
C ARG A 78 -1.03 0.13 -14.12
N CYS A 79 -1.47 0.33 -12.88
CA CYS A 79 -2.87 0.62 -12.55
C CYS A 79 -3.17 2.09 -12.82
N VAL A 80 -3.46 2.43 -14.08
CA VAL A 80 -3.62 3.83 -14.52
C VAL A 80 -4.79 4.57 -13.84
N HIS A 81 -5.78 3.82 -13.34
CA HIS A 81 -6.94 4.35 -12.62
C HIS A 81 -6.77 4.39 -11.10
N LEU A 82 -5.60 4.01 -10.57
CA LEU A 82 -5.32 4.01 -9.14
C LEU A 82 -5.47 5.42 -8.57
N ALA A 83 -6.52 5.60 -7.76
CA ALA A 83 -6.87 6.86 -7.12
C ALA A 83 -6.69 6.81 -5.60
N VAL A 84 -6.64 5.62 -5.01
CA VAL A 84 -6.42 5.41 -3.58
C VAL A 84 -5.38 4.32 -3.40
N LEU A 85 -4.28 4.68 -2.75
CA LEU A 85 -3.25 3.74 -2.28
C LEU A 85 -3.04 3.96 -0.79
N ILE A 86 -3.18 2.88 -0.05
CA ILE A 86 -3.11 2.88 1.39
C ILE A 86 -2.23 1.71 1.85
N ILE A 87 -1.22 2.00 2.67
CA ILE A 87 -0.25 1.01 3.11
C ILE A 87 0.02 1.18 4.61
N HIS A 88 -0.09 0.09 5.35
CA HIS A 88 0.30 -0.01 6.75
C HIS A 88 0.85 -1.41 7.04
N GLY A 89 1.89 -1.50 7.87
CA GLY A 89 2.45 -2.78 8.29
C GLY A 89 3.37 -3.44 7.24
N TYR A 90 3.84 -2.69 6.24
CA TYR A 90 4.83 -3.12 5.24
C TYR A 90 5.87 -2.03 5.06
N THR A 91 7.13 -2.39 4.82
CA THR A 91 8.17 -1.41 4.52
C THR A 91 7.92 -0.76 3.17
N VAL A 92 7.96 0.57 3.15
CA VAL A 92 7.87 1.43 1.97
C VAL A 92 9.07 2.35 1.97
N TRP A 93 10.00 2.11 1.06
CA TRP A 93 11.17 2.96 0.92
C TRP A 93 10.78 4.38 0.46
N SER A 94 11.35 5.39 1.11
CA SER A 94 11.07 6.82 0.85
C SER A 94 11.20 7.20 -0.63
N HIS A 95 12.22 6.72 -1.34
CA HIS A 95 12.39 6.98 -2.78
C HIS A 95 11.29 6.34 -3.64
N ASN A 96 10.76 5.17 -3.24
CA ASN A 96 9.64 4.52 -3.91
C ASN A 96 8.35 5.31 -3.71
N LEU A 97 8.16 5.91 -2.53
CA LEU A 97 7.00 6.76 -2.26
C LEU A 97 7.02 8.03 -3.14
N VAL A 98 8.20 8.63 -3.32
CA VAL A 98 8.40 9.75 -4.28
C VAL A 98 8.08 9.29 -5.70
N ALA A 99 8.55 8.11 -6.12
CA ALA A 99 8.26 7.57 -7.45
C ALA A 99 6.75 7.36 -7.68
N ILE A 100 6.07 6.72 -6.73
CA ILE A 100 4.61 6.50 -6.75
C ILE A 100 3.87 7.83 -6.90
N SER A 101 4.25 8.83 -6.10
CA SER A 101 3.63 10.16 -6.12
C SER A 101 3.72 10.83 -7.50
N ARG A 102 4.88 10.74 -8.16
CA ARG A 102 5.12 11.33 -9.48
C ARG A 102 4.43 10.54 -10.59
N LEU A 103 4.41 9.21 -10.48
CA LEU A 103 3.80 8.33 -11.48
C LEU A 103 2.30 8.60 -11.63
N ARG A 104 1.58 8.81 -10.52
CA ARG A 104 0.13 9.04 -10.55
C ARG A 104 -0.25 10.51 -10.45
N GLY A 105 0.59 11.32 -9.83
CA GLY A 105 0.37 12.74 -9.64
C GLY A 105 -0.96 13.05 -8.97
N SER A 106 -1.66 14.06 -9.48
CA SER A 106 -2.97 14.47 -8.96
C SER A 106 -4.08 13.43 -9.15
N ASN A 107 -3.87 12.37 -9.94
CA ASN A 107 -4.85 11.29 -10.08
C ASN A 107 -4.88 10.38 -8.83
N LEU A 108 -3.77 10.26 -8.10
CA LEU A 108 -3.74 9.55 -6.82
C LEU A 108 -4.30 10.46 -5.74
N LYS A 109 -5.63 10.44 -5.59
CA LYS A 109 -6.39 11.30 -4.67
C LYS A 109 -6.09 11.02 -3.19
N VAL A 110 -5.78 9.77 -2.86
CA VAL A 110 -5.39 9.35 -1.51
C VAL A 110 -4.11 8.54 -1.61
N LEU A 111 -3.09 9.01 -0.90
CA LEU A 111 -1.89 8.27 -0.60
C LEU A 111 -1.73 8.31 0.92
N ALA A 112 -1.99 7.21 1.61
CA ALA A 112 -1.84 7.11 3.05
C ALA A 112 -0.83 6.01 3.37
N VAL A 113 0.25 6.38 4.06
CA VAL A 113 1.28 5.44 4.49
C VAL A 113 1.57 5.75 5.95
N SER A 114 1.49 4.76 6.83
CA SER A 114 1.84 4.98 8.24
C SER A 114 3.31 5.34 8.38
N GLU A 115 3.63 6.26 9.31
CA GLU A 115 5.01 6.70 9.54
C GLU A 115 5.97 5.53 9.81
N GLU A 116 5.56 4.56 10.62
CA GLU A 116 6.34 3.35 10.96
C GLU A 116 6.61 2.43 9.77
N SER A 117 5.85 2.58 8.68
CA SER A 117 6.04 1.82 7.44
C SER A 117 7.05 2.47 6.50
N ILE A 118 7.50 3.70 6.78
CA ILE A 118 8.42 4.42 5.89
C ILE A 118 9.85 4.18 6.34
N ASP A 119 10.67 3.67 5.43
CA ASP A 119 12.11 3.48 5.68
C ASP A 119 12.97 4.31 4.72
N PHE A 120 14.18 4.64 5.15
CA PHE A 120 15.13 5.47 4.43
C PHE A 120 16.37 4.66 4.13
N ASP A 121 16.68 4.54 2.83
CA ASP A 121 17.86 3.83 2.36
C ASP A 121 19.12 4.54 2.90
N PRO A 122 19.91 3.87 3.76
CA PRO A 122 21.10 4.47 4.36
C PRO A 122 22.15 4.84 3.29
N ASP A 123 22.21 4.11 2.17
CA ASP A 123 23.16 4.38 1.10
C ASP A 123 22.79 5.64 0.29
N GLN A 124 21.49 5.97 0.22
CA GLN A 124 21.00 7.21 -0.39
C GLN A 124 21.00 8.39 0.58
N SER A 125 20.94 8.13 1.89
CA SER A 125 20.90 9.18 2.93
C SER A 125 22.13 10.09 2.93
N VAL A 126 23.28 9.60 2.43
CA VAL A 126 24.56 10.33 2.38
C VAL A 126 24.50 11.56 1.46
N PHE A 127 23.57 11.59 0.50
CA PHE A 127 23.46 12.64 -0.52
C PHE A 127 22.36 13.67 -0.24
N ILE A 128 21.60 13.49 0.84
CA ILE A 128 20.45 14.33 1.16
C ILE A 128 20.86 15.34 2.25
N GLU A 129 20.98 16.61 1.88
CA GLU A 129 21.16 17.69 2.85
C GLU A 129 19.82 18.00 3.56
N GLY A 130 19.85 18.08 4.90
CA GLY A 130 18.69 18.45 5.73
C GLY A 130 17.94 17.26 6.32
N ASP A 131 16.74 17.52 6.85
CA ASP A 131 15.89 16.51 7.46
C ASP A 131 15.27 15.59 6.37
N PRO A 132 15.58 14.28 6.37
CA PRO A 132 15.09 13.35 5.36
C PRO A 132 13.56 13.25 5.34
N VAL A 133 12.88 13.39 6.48
CA VAL A 133 11.42 13.35 6.56
C VAL A 133 10.81 14.59 5.91
N HIS A 134 11.37 15.78 6.20
CA HIS A 134 10.94 17.02 5.57
C HIS A 134 11.10 16.97 4.05
N ASN A 135 12.24 16.46 3.58
CA ASN A 135 12.51 16.31 2.14
C ASN A 135 11.54 15.33 1.48
N LEU A 136 11.25 14.20 2.12
CA LEU A 136 10.24 13.25 1.64
C LEU A 136 8.87 13.91 1.51
N VAL A 137 8.40 14.59 2.55
CA VAL A 137 7.12 15.31 2.56
C VAL A 137 7.03 16.30 1.42
N LYS A 138 8.09 17.08 1.19
CA LYS A 138 8.17 18.06 0.10
C LYS A 138 8.09 17.39 -1.26
N GLU A 139 8.88 16.35 -1.52
CA GLU A 139 8.94 15.68 -2.82
C GLU A 139 7.65 14.93 -3.15
N VAL A 140 7.05 14.24 -2.18
CA VAL A 140 5.75 13.56 -2.35
C VAL A 140 4.64 14.58 -2.57
N SER A 141 4.63 15.68 -1.81
CA SER A 141 3.65 16.75 -2.00
C SER A 141 3.73 17.37 -3.39
N LEU A 142 4.95 17.61 -3.88
CA LEU A 142 5.20 18.11 -5.23
C LEU A 142 4.68 17.12 -6.28
N GLY A 143 4.99 15.82 -6.12
CA GLY A 143 4.52 14.76 -7.02
C GLY A 143 2.99 14.73 -7.10
N LEU A 144 2.30 14.77 -5.94
CA LEU A 144 0.84 14.73 -5.86
C LEU A 144 0.13 16.04 -6.26
N GLY A 145 0.86 17.16 -6.33
CA GLY A 145 0.30 18.49 -6.54
C GLY A 145 -0.55 19.01 -5.36
N ARG A 146 -0.35 18.45 -4.16
CA ARG A 146 -1.03 18.85 -2.91
C ARG A 146 -0.16 18.49 -1.71
N VAL A 147 -0.41 19.13 -0.57
CA VAL A 147 0.28 18.81 0.68
C VAL A 147 -0.01 17.36 1.09
N TRP A 148 1.04 16.64 1.46
CA TRP A 148 1.00 15.26 1.92
C TRP A 148 1.86 15.09 3.17
N HIS A 149 1.43 14.23 4.09
CA HIS A 149 2.20 13.83 5.26
C HIS A 149 2.01 12.32 5.52
N PRO A 150 2.99 11.64 6.15
CA PRO A 150 2.78 10.31 6.71
C PRO A 150 1.55 10.29 7.63
N SER A 151 0.84 9.17 7.64
CA SER A 151 -0.33 8.97 8.48
C SER A 151 0.10 8.58 9.89
N LEU A 152 -0.36 9.32 10.89
CA LEU A 152 -0.07 9.09 12.31
C LEU A 152 -1.04 8.10 12.98
N ASP A 153 -2.17 7.80 12.32
CA ASP A 153 -3.28 7.07 12.94
C ASP A 153 -3.81 6.00 11.98
N THR A 154 -3.68 4.73 12.39
CA THR A 154 -4.21 3.56 11.67
C THR A 154 -5.73 3.57 11.58
N SER A 155 -6.42 4.28 12.47
CA SER A 155 -7.88 4.45 12.37
C SER A 155 -8.26 5.34 11.19
N VAL A 156 -7.49 6.40 10.89
CA VAL A 156 -7.76 7.33 9.76
C VAL A 156 -7.58 6.66 8.39
N VAL A 157 -6.89 5.53 8.36
CA VAL A 157 -6.57 4.76 7.15
C VAL A 157 -7.79 3.99 6.60
N LEU A 158 -8.74 3.63 7.46
CA LEU A 158 -9.96 2.94 7.09
C LEU A 158 -11.15 3.90 7.18
N SER A 159 -11.92 4.07 6.10
CA SER A 159 -13.20 4.79 6.18
C SER A 159 -14.12 4.13 7.23
N GLU A 160 -15.00 4.88 7.91
CA GLU A 160 -15.95 4.35 8.92
C GLU A 160 -16.64 3.03 8.51
N PRO A 161 -17.12 2.87 7.25
CA PRO A 161 -17.69 1.60 6.79
C PRO A 161 -16.68 0.43 6.77
N THR A 162 -15.42 0.73 6.46
CA THR A 162 -14.33 -0.27 6.43
C THR A 162 -13.89 -0.63 7.84
N GLN A 163 -13.86 0.34 8.76
CA GLN A 163 -13.64 0.08 10.19
C GLN A 163 -14.75 -0.77 10.80
N HIS A 164 -16.02 -0.49 10.46
CA HIS A 164 -17.16 -1.28 10.93
C HIS A 164 -17.05 -2.72 10.47
N PHE A 165 -16.79 -2.93 9.17
CA PHE A 165 -16.61 -4.26 8.60
C PHE A 165 -15.42 -5.00 9.22
N HIS A 166 -14.29 -4.30 9.44
CA HIS A 166 -13.12 -4.88 10.09
C HIS A 166 -13.43 -5.32 11.53
N ARG A 167 -14.11 -4.47 12.32
CA ARG A 167 -14.54 -4.78 13.69
C ARG A 167 -15.54 -5.94 13.73
N GLU A 168 -16.49 -5.99 12.81
CA GLU A 168 -17.40 -7.14 12.68
C GLU A 168 -16.62 -8.41 12.36
N MET A 169 -15.71 -8.39 11.39
CA MET A 169 -14.88 -9.55 11.05
C MET A 169 -14.02 -10.04 12.22
N GLN A 170 -13.39 -9.13 12.97
CA GLN A 170 -12.66 -9.47 14.19
C GLN A 170 -13.57 -10.15 15.23
N SER A 171 -14.77 -9.60 15.44
CA SER A 171 -15.74 -10.19 16.39
C SER A 171 -16.21 -11.60 15.99
N PHE A 172 -16.24 -11.92 14.69
CA PHE A 172 -16.54 -13.29 14.23
C PHE A 172 -15.39 -14.26 14.46
N SER A 173 -14.14 -13.81 14.37
CA SER A 173 -12.97 -14.66 14.63
C SER A 173 -12.74 -14.93 16.11
N GLU A 174 -13.14 -14.02 17.01
CA GLU A 174 -13.04 -14.19 18.48
C GLU A 174 -14.15 -15.08 19.07
N GLY A 175 -15.16 -15.44 18.28
CA GLY A 175 -16.33 -16.20 18.69
C GLY A 175 -16.23 -17.73 18.56
N ILE A 176 -15.02 -18.30 18.44
CA ILE A 176 -14.77 -19.76 18.40
C ILE A 176 -14.01 -20.22 19.64
#